data_AF-A0A349KYQ7-F1
#
_entry.id   AF-A0A349KYQ7-F1
#
_cell.length_a   1.000
_cell.length_b   1.000
_cell.length_c   1.000
_cell.angle_alpha   90.00
_cell.angle_beta   90.00
_cell.angle_gamma   90.00
#
_symmetry.space_group_name_H-M   'P 1'
#
loop_
_entity.id
_entity.type
_entity.pdbx_description
1 polymer ?
#
loop_
_entity_poly.entity_id
_entity_poly.type
_entity_poly.pdbx_seq_one_letter_code
_entity_poly.pdbx_strand_id
1 'polypeptide(L)'
;MNTPNASPQKSSLHPLIIAAAIAVLVVSAVGTAAIMGWLPSSMGGNHANSELSASDQLASAPMTAPSTGSYAHNAPAYPAARAQHPVQHHVAPQAAAHHECGNCGVVEAVNESTTRGEGSGVGAAGGAVVGGLLGNQVGGGRGRELATIAGAIGGAVAGNQVEGNVRASHSYAVTVRLNDGSSRTFHQSTAPNWRSGDRVRIVDGALRGND
;
A
#
# COMPACT_ATOMS: atom_id res chain seq x y z
N MET A 1 -64.34 -4.00 40.91
CA MET A 1 -63.00 -3.63 40.39
C MET A 1 -62.94 -3.99 38.92
N ASN A 2 -62.89 -3.00 38.02
CA ASN A 2 -62.83 -3.24 36.57
C ASN A 2 -61.36 -3.26 36.13
N THR A 3 -60.87 -4.41 35.69
CA THR A 3 -59.54 -4.55 35.06
C THR A 3 -59.67 -4.27 33.56
N PRO A 4 -58.95 -3.29 32.99
CA PRO A 4 -58.85 -3.16 31.54
C PRO A 4 -57.98 -4.29 30.98
N ASN A 5 -58.56 -5.07 30.07
CA ASN A 5 -57.91 -6.14 29.34
C ASN A 5 -57.05 -5.50 28.23
N ALA A 6 -55.72 -5.53 28.37
CA ALA A 6 -54.82 -5.02 27.34
C ALA A 6 -54.64 -6.10 26.25
N SER A 7 -55.29 -5.92 25.11
CA SER A 7 -55.10 -6.77 23.92
C SER A 7 -53.69 -6.60 23.35
N PRO A 8 -52.98 -7.67 22.93
CA PRO A 8 -51.69 -7.52 22.25
C PRO A 8 -51.91 -6.92 20.85
N GLN A 9 -51.46 -5.68 20.64
CA GLN A 9 -51.39 -5.08 19.31
C GLN A 9 -50.38 -5.83 18.43
N LYS A 10 -50.89 -6.58 17.46
CA LYS A 10 -50.09 -7.20 16.39
C LYS A 10 -49.65 -6.11 15.40
N SER A 11 -48.40 -5.67 15.45
CA SER A 11 -47.85 -4.75 14.46
C SER A 11 -47.68 -5.48 13.12
N SER A 12 -48.60 -5.26 12.18
CA SER A 12 -48.39 -5.64 10.79
C SER A 12 -47.44 -4.62 10.16
N LEU A 13 -46.18 -4.99 9.99
CA LEU A 13 -45.28 -4.26 9.11
C LEU A 13 -45.88 -4.24 7.72
N HIS A 14 -46.20 -3.04 7.23
CA HIS A 14 -46.76 -2.87 5.89
C HIS A 14 -45.80 -3.47 4.86
N PRO A 15 -46.28 -4.23 3.87
CA PRO A 15 -45.45 -4.84 2.84
C PRO A 15 -44.60 -3.80 2.09
N LEU A 16 -45.09 -2.56 2.01
CA LEU A 16 -44.37 -1.41 1.47
C LEU A 16 -43.13 -1.02 2.29
N ILE A 17 -43.20 -1.10 3.61
CA ILE A 17 -42.07 -0.77 4.51
C ILE A 17 -40.97 -1.81 4.36
N ILE A 18 -41.33 -3.08 4.18
CA ILE A 18 -40.37 -4.16 3.95
C ILE A 18 -39.65 -3.97 2.60
N ALA A 19 -40.39 -3.65 1.53
CA ALA A 19 -39.80 -3.38 0.22
C ALA A 19 -38.86 -2.17 0.25
N ALA A 20 -39.23 -1.10 0.95
CA ALA A 20 -38.39 0.09 1.11
C ALA A 20 -37.08 -0.22 1.88
N ALA A 21 -37.17 -1.00 2.97
CA ALA A 21 -35.99 -1.39 3.74
C ALA A 21 -34.99 -2.22 2.91
N ILE A 22 -35.48 -3.16 2.09
CA ILE A 22 -34.65 -3.95 1.20
C ILE A 22 -33.96 -3.05 0.16
N ALA A 23 -34.70 -2.13 -0.45
CA ALA A 23 -34.14 -1.20 -1.44
C ALA A 23 -33.03 -0.32 -0.84
N VAL A 24 -33.23 0.21 0.37
CA VAL A 24 -32.24 1.03 1.07
C VAL A 24 -30.98 0.23 1.40
N LEU A 25 -31.10 -1.02 1.85
CA LEU A 25 -29.95 -1.88 2.14
C LEU A 25 -29.14 -2.20 0.87
N VAL A 26 -29.80 -2.49 -0.25
CA VAL A 26 -29.12 -2.77 -1.52
C VAL A 26 -28.38 -1.53 -2.02
N VAL A 27 -29.02 -0.35 -2.00
CA VAL A 27 -28.39 0.90 -2.43
C VAL A 27 -27.21 1.28 -1.53
N SER A 28 -27.35 1.13 -0.21
CA SER A 28 -26.30 1.47 0.75
C SER A 28 -25.08 0.53 0.63
N ALA A 29 -25.32 -0.77 0.40
CA ALA A 29 -24.25 -1.74 0.15
C ALA A 29 -23.46 -1.40 -1.13
N VAL A 30 -24.14 -1.02 -2.22
CA VAL A 30 -23.46 -0.59 -3.46
C VAL A 30 -22.68 0.71 -3.25
N GLY A 31 -23.24 1.67 -2.51
CA GLY A 31 -22.56 2.94 -2.21
C GLY A 31 -21.26 2.76 -1.42
N THR A 32 -21.26 1.89 -0.40
CA THR A 32 -20.04 1.59 0.38
C THR A 32 -18.98 0.86 -0.44
N ALA A 33 -19.38 -0.06 -1.34
CA ALA A 33 -18.46 -0.74 -2.24
C ALA A 33 -17.78 0.22 -3.23
N ALA A 34 -18.47 1.28 -3.66
CA ALA A 34 -17.89 2.33 -4.49
C ALA A 34 -16.83 3.15 -3.75
N ILE A 35 -17.12 3.55 -2.50
CA ILE A 35 -16.22 4.38 -1.70
C ILE A 35 -14.98 3.59 -1.24
N MET A 36 -15.14 2.30 -0.92
CA MET A 36 -14.04 1.42 -0.50
C MET A 36 -13.23 0.85 -1.68
N GLY A 37 -13.52 1.27 -2.91
CA GLY A 37 -12.78 0.85 -4.11
C GLY A 37 -12.97 -0.63 -4.48
N TRP A 38 -14.06 -1.25 -4.03
CA TRP A 38 -14.34 -2.67 -4.27
C TRP A 38 -15.13 -2.93 -5.56
N LEU A 39 -15.67 -1.88 -6.19
CA LEU A 39 -16.33 -1.98 -7.49
C LEU A 39 -15.31 -1.89 -8.65
N PRO A 40 -15.36 -2.81 -9.63
CA PRO A 40 -14.59 -2.70 -10.85
C PRO A 40 -14.99 -1.42 -11.59
N SER A 41 -14.05 -0.50 -11.75
CA SER A 41 -14.27 0.72 -12.54
C SER A 41 -14.45 0.36 -14.00
N SER A 42 -15.69 0.36 -14.51
CA SER A 42 -15.92 0.37 -15.96
C SER A 42 -15.53 1.75 -16.47
N MET A 43 -14.51 1.82 -17.33
CA MET A 43 -14.18 3.02 -18.08
C MET A 43 -15.35 3.38 -19.01
N GLY A 44 -16.30 4.16 -18.51
CA GLY A 44 -17.27 4.91 -19.30
C GLY A 44 -16.86 6.37 -19.24
N GLY A 45 -16.14 6.84 -20.27
CA GLY A 45 -15.59 8.18 -20.31
C GLY A 45 -16.68 9.25 -20.31
N ASN A 46 -16.75 10.02 -19.23
CA ASN A 46 -17.36 11.35 -19.22
C ASN A 46 -16.24 12.37 -19.00
N HIS A 47 -15.50 12.66 -20.07
CA HIS A 47 -14.71 13.90 -20.16
C HIS A 47 -15.67 15.04 -20.50
N ALA A 48 -16.35 15.57 -19.50
CA ALA A 48 -16.92 16.89 -19.52
C ALA A 48 -16.48 17.55 -18.21
N ASN A 49 -15.89 18.74 -18.29
CA ASN A 49 -15.28 19.52 -17.20
C ASN A 49 -13.74 19.43 -17.11
N SER A 50 -13.05 19.45 -18.25
CA SER A 50 -11.64 19.86 -18.33
C SER A 50 -11.42 20.95 -19.38
N GLU A 51 -12.42 21.79 -19.62
CA GLU A 51 -12.27 23.02 -20.39
C GLU A 51 -12.79 24.19 -19.55
N LEU A 52 -11.98 24.60 -18.58
CA LEU A 52 -12.00 25.98 -18.10
C LEU A 52 -10.64 26.61 -18.42
N SER A 53 -10.66 27.34 -19.54
CA SER A 53 -10.00 28.61 -19.82
C SER A 53 -8.47 28.70 -19.64
N ALA A 54 -7.76 28.42 -20.73
CA ALA A 54 -6.37 28.82 -20.97
C ALA A 54 -6.21 30.33 -21.34
N SER A 55 -7.18 31.18 -21.01
CA SER A 55 -7.17 32.61 -21.37
C SER A 55 -6.90 33.58 -20.21
N ASP A 56 -6.93 33.13 -18.95
CA ASP A 56 -6.72 34.01 -17.77
C ASP A 56 -5.28 34.04 -17.24
N GLN A 57 -4.36 33.24 -17.81
CA GLN A 57 -2.96 33.18 -17.35
C GLN A 57 -2.02 34.02 -18.21
N LEU A 58 -2.45 35.22 -18.60
CA LEU A 58 -1.62 36.21 -19.32
C LEU A 58 -1.49 37.55 -18.59
N ALA A 59 -2.05 37.71 -17.38
CA ALA A 59 -2.12 39.01 -16.70
C ALA A 59 -1.13 39.22 -15.53
N SER A 60 -0.22 38.28 -15.22
CA SER A 60 0.73 38.49 -14.11
C SER A 60 2.02 37.69 -14.25
N ALA A 61 2.91 38.15 -15.13
CA ALA A 61 4.32 37.80 -15.10
C ALA A 61 5.15 39.08 -14.95
N PRO A 62 5.90 39.28 -13.84
CA PRO A 62 6.94 40.28 -13.82
C PRO A 62 8.12 39.81 -14.69
N MET A 63 8.52 40.66 -15.64
CA MET A 63 9.73 40.50 -16.43
C MET A 63 10.97 40.75 -15.56
N THR A 64 11.87 39.77 -15.49
CA THR A 64 13.26 40.01 -15.06
C THR A 64 14.20 39.66 -16.22
N ALA A 65 14.80 40.71 -16.77
CA ALA A 65 15.74 40.70 -17.89
C ALA A 65 17.11 40.11 -17.49
N PRO A 66 17.89 39.59 -18.46
CA PRO A 66 19.24 39.11 -18.22
C PRO A 66 20.22 40.29 -18.09
N SER A 67 20.87 40.43 -16.94
CA SER A 67 21.91 41.45 -16.72
C SER A 67 23.26 40.91 -17.16
N THR A 68 23.72 41.40 -18.32
CA THR A 68 25.12 41.47 -18.70
C THR A 68 25.85 42.41 -17.75
N GLY A 69 26.89 41.91 -17.09
CA GLY A 69 27.66 42.66 -16.10
C GLY A 69 29.15 42.35 -16.20
N SER A 70 29.79 42.99 -17.17
CA SER A 70 31.24 43.05 -17.33
C SER A 70 31.85 43.84 -16.18
N TYR A 71 32.60 43.17 -15.31
CA TYR A 71 33.52 43.82 -14.38
C TYR A 71 34.91 43.22 -14.55
N ALA A 72 35.72 43.92 -15.33
CA ALA A 72 37.16 43.81 -15.28
C ALA A 72 37.62 44.21 -13.87
N HIS A 73 38.34 43.32 -13.20
CA HIS A 73 39.08 43.69 -11.99
C HIS A 73 40.55 43.34 -12.15
N ASN A 74 41.36 44.39 -12.06
CA ASN A 74 42.81 44.38 -12.18
C ASN A 74 43.46 43.41 -11.19
N ALA A 75 44.40 42.62 -11.71
CA ALA A 75 45.32 41.82 -10.93
C ALA A 75 46.46 42.68 -10.36
N PRO A 76 46.79 42.59 -9.07
CA PRO A 76 48.13 42.94 -8.59
C PRO A 76 49.09 41.77 -8.84
N ALA A 77 50.20 42.05 -9.51
CA ALA A 77 51.31 41.14 -9.71
C ALA A 77 52.08 40.95 -8.40
N TYR A 78 52.04 39.74 -7.85
CA TYR A 78 52.94 39.31 -6.76
C TYR A 78 54.20 38.68 -7.36
N PRO A 79 55.41 39.01 -6.86
CA PRO A 79 56.64 38.36 -7.32
C PRO A 79 56.64 36.87 -6.94
N ALA A 80 57.00 36.04 -7.91
CA ALA A 80 57.10 34.59 -7.75
C ALA A 80 58.20 34.22 -6.73
N ALA A 81 57.80 33.95 -5.49
CA ALA A 81 58.63 33.22 -4.56
C ALA A 81 58.69 31.75 -5.01
N ARG A 82 59.87 31.31 -5.46
CA ARG A 82 60.16 29.89 -5.73
C ARG A 82 60.06 29.12 -4.40
N ALA A 83 58.89 28.58 -4.10
CA ALA A 83 58.76 27.49 -3.16
C ALA A 83 59.28 26.23 -3.85
N GLN A 84 60.45 25.78 -3.43
CA GLN A 84 60.97 24.47 -3.77
C GLN A 84 60.01 23.43 -3.19
N HIS A 85 59.26 22.75 -4.05
CA HIS A 85 58.47 21.60 -3.64
C HIS A 85 59.44 20.52 -3.14
N PRO A 86 59.38 20.08 -1.87
CA PRO A 86 59.99 18.81 -1.53
C PRO A 86 59.29 17.76 -2.38
N VAL A 87 60.07 17.01 -3.15
CA VAL A 87 59.64 15.79 -3.84
C VAL A 87 59.22 14.80 -2.76
N GLN A 88 57.98 14.93 -2.28
CA GLN A 88 57.34 13.86 -1.57
C GLN A 88 57.24 12.72 -2.58
N HIS A 89 57.98 11.66 -2.30
CA HIS A 89 57.73 10.37 -2.90
C HIS A 89 56.31 9.99 -2.48
N HIS A 90 55.34 10.34 -3.31
CA HIS A 90 54.04 9.72 -3.29
C HIS A 90 54.34 8.27 -3.64
N VAL A 91 54.61 7.45 -2.62
CA VAL A 91 54.33 6.03 -2.69
C VAL A 91 52.90 5.99 -3.22
N ALA A 92 52.74 5.66 -4.51
CA ALA A 92 51.44 5.45 -5.08
C ALA A 92 50.73 4.55 -4.07
N PRO A 93 49.53 4.92 -3.56
CA PRO A 93 48.75 3.99 -2.78
C PRO A 93 48.71 2.75 -3.66
N GLN A 94 49.34 1.65 -3.23
CA GLN A 94 49.25 0.39 -3.92
C GLN A 94 47.76 0.20 -4.13
N ALA A 95 47.34 0.30 -5.40
CA ALA A 95 45.95 0.20 -5.79
C ALA A 95 45.48 -1.08 -5.11
N ALA A 96 44.71 -0.91 -4.03
CA ALA A 96 44.33 -2.00 -3.17
C ALA A 96 43.70 -2.99 -4.13
N ALA A 97 44.35 -4.14 -4.31
CA ALA A 97 43.90 -5.13 -5.25
C ALA A 97 42.42 -5.32 -4.93
N HIS A 98 41.55 -4.91 -5.86
CA HIS A 98 40.13 -5.05 -5.70
C HIS A 98 39.92 -6.54 -5.56
N HIS A 99 39.81 -7.03 -4.32
CA HIS A 99 39.46 -8.40 -4.07
C HIS A 99 38.10 -8.55 -4.73
N GLU A 100 38.08 -9.24 -5.87
CA GLU A 100 36.86 -9.58 -6.58
C GLU A 100 36.07 -10.50 -5.68
N CYS A 101 35.28 -9.88 -4.81
CA CYS A 101 34.40 -10.56 -3.91
C CYS A 101 33.31 -11.18 -4.80
N GLY A 102 33.45 -12.48 -5.07
CA GLY A 102 32.51 -13.24 -5.91
C GLY A 102 31.09 -13.26 -5.35
N ASN A 103 30.94 -13.06 -4.03
CA ASN A 103 29.64 -12.97 -3.35
C ASN A 103 29.17 -11.53 -3.11
N CYS A 104 29.85 -10.54 -3.68
CA CYS A 104 29.45 -9.15 -3.59
C CYS A 104 28.54 -8.77 -4.75
N GLY A 105 27.62 -7.85 -4.47
CA GLY A 105 26.67 -7.36 -5.44
C GLY A 105 26.04 -6.05 -4.99
N VAL A 106 25.05 -5.63 -5.77
CA VAL A 106 24.23 -4.45 -5.50
C VAL A 106 22.77 -4.86 -5.38
N VAL A 107 22.06 -4.24 -4.45
CA VAL A 107 20.61 -4.42 -4.33
C VAL A 107 19.94 -3.78 -5.55
N GLU A 108 19.22 -4.57 -6.33
CA GLU A 108 18.49 -4.10 -7.51
C GLU A 108 17.12 -3.58 -7.09
N ALA A 109 16.38 -4.35 -6.28
CA ALA A 109 15.07 -4.00 -5.80
C ALA A 109 14.77 -4.62 -4.42
N VAL A 110 13.99 -3.90 -3.63
CA VAL A 110 13.36 -4.41 -2.41
C VAL A 110 11.86 -4.31 -2.61
N ASN A 111 11.21 -5.46 -2.79
CA ASN A 111 9.77 -5.53 -2.97
C ASN A 111 9.12 -6.07 -1.70
N GLU A 112 8.16 -5.34 -1.16
CA GLU A 112 7.27 -5.87 -0.13
C GLU A 112 6.15 -6.66 -0.79
N SER A 113 5.99 -7.91 -0.38
CA SER A 113 4.91 -8.79 -0.80
C SER A 113 4.11 -9.20 0.42
N THR A 114 2.90 -8.65 0.51
CA THR A 114 1.89 -9.08 1.48
C THR A 114 1.17 -10.29 0.91
N THR A 115 1.40 -11.46 1.51
CA THR A 115 0.66 -12.68 1.15
C THR A 115 -0.47 -12.88 2.14
N ARG A 116 -1.68 -13.12 1.64
CA ARG A 116 -2.84 -13.44 2.47
C ARG A 116 -2.54 -14.70 3.29
N GLY A 117 -2.85 -14.66 4.58
CA GLY A 117 -2.60 -15.78 5.48
C GLY A 117 -3.55 -16.95 5.21
N GLU A 118 -3.06 -18.16 5.45
CA GLU A 118 -3.87 -19.38 5.42
C GLU A 118 -5.01 -19.30 6.46
N GLY A 119 -6.25 -19.46 6.00
CA GLY A 119 -7.41 -19.51 6.88
C GLY A 119 -7.47 -20.85 7.61
N SER A 120 -7.52 -20.84 8.94
CA SER A 120 -7.86 -22.03 9.75
C SER A 120 -9.36 -22.35 9.74
N GLY A 121 -10.18 -21.45 9.20
CA GLY A 121 -11.63 -21.59 9.18
C GLY A 121 -12.29 -21.21 10.51
N VAL A 122 -11.52 -20.79 11.52
CA VAL A 122 -12.04 -20.31 12.81
C VAL A 122 -12.90 -19.06 12.62
N GLY A 123 -12.47 -18.14 11.75
CA GLY A 123 -13.24 -16.96 11.40
C GLY A 123 -14.53 -17.33 10.67
N ALA A 124 -14.48 -18.31 9.78
CA ALA A 124 -15.66 -18.79 9.06
C ALA A 124 -16.67 -19.47 10.00
N ALA A 125 -16.21 -20.37 10.87
CA ALA A 125 -17.06 -21.04 11.85
C ALA A 125 -17.65 -20.06 12.86
N GLY A 126 -16.82 -19.18 13.43
CA GLY A 126 -17.26 -18.16 14.37
C GLY A 126 -18.25 -17.18 13.73
N GLY A 127 -17.96 -16.73 12.51
CA GLY A 127 -18.83 -15.86 11.73
C GLY A 127 -20.16 -16.52 11.37
N ALA A 128 -20.17 -17.82 11.05
CA ALA A 128 -21.38 -18.56 10.75
C ALA A 128 -22.31 -18.68 11.97
N VAL A 129 -21.74 -18.98 13.14
CA VAL A 129 -22.50 -19.08 14.40
C VAL A 129 -23.11 -17.72 14.74
N VAL A 130 -22.30 -16.66 14.74
CA VAL A 130 -22.76 -15.30 15.05
C VAL A 130 -23.80 -14.83 14.02
N GLY A 131 -23.54 -15.02 12.73
CA GLY A 131 -24.44 -14.64 11.65
C GLY A 131 -25.76 -15.42 11.64
N GLY A 132 -25.73 -16.71 11.97
CA GLY A 132 -26.93 -17.53 12.12
C GLY A 132 -27.77 -17.11 13.31
N LEU A 133 -27.15 -16.86 14.47
CA LEU A 133 -27.86 -16.39 15.67
C LEU A 133 -28.48 -15.00 15.47
N LEU A 134 -27.79 -14.09 14.77
CA LEU A 134 -28.33 -12.80 14.37
C LEU A 134 -29.46 -12.95 13.36
N GLY A 135 -29.30 -13.80 12.34
CA GLY A 135 -30.32 -14.08 11.33
C GLY A 135 -31.61 -14.69 11.93
N ASN A 136 -31.48 -15.49 12.98
CA ASN A 136 -32.61 -16.07 13.70
C ASN A 136 -33.41 -15.03 14.52
N GLN A 137 -32.89 -13.82 14.73
CA GLN A 137 -33.63 -12.75 15.40
C GLN A 137 -34.40 -11.85 14.41
N VAL A 138 -34.13 -11.97 13.11
CA VAL A 138 -34.73 -11.12 12.09
C VAL A 138 -35.91 -11.84 11.46
N GLY A 139 -37.13 -11.39 11.78
CA GLY A 139 -38.37 -11.89 11.20
C GLY A 139 -39.00 -13.07 11.94
N GLY A 140 -40.07 -13.62 11.37
CA GLY A 140 -40.83 -14.72 11.95
C GLY A 140 -41.17 -15.81 10.94
N GLY A 141 -41.59 -16.98 11.43
CA GLY A 141 -41.96 -18.12 10.60
C GLY A 141 -40.80 -18.57 9.69
N ARG A 142 -41.09 -18.76 8.39
CA ARG A 142 -40.10 -19.18 7.38
C ARG A 142 -39.06 -18.11 7.05
N GLY A 143 -39.36 -16.82 7.25
CA GLY A 143 -38.41 -15.74 6.98
C GLY A 143 -37.18 -15.80 7.90
N ARG A 144 -37.39 -16.22 9.15
CA ARG A 144 -36.33 -16.40 10.15
C ARG A 144 -35.35 -17.50 9.75
N GLU A 145 -35.85 -18.61 9.21
CA GLU A 145 -35.01 -19.74 8.78
C GLU A 145 -34.15 -19.35 7.59
N LEU A 146 -34.73 -18.70 6.58
CA LEU A 146 -33.99 -18.17 5.44
C LEU A 146 -32.94 -17.13 5.88
N ALA A 147 -33.31 -16.22 6.79
CA ALA A 147 -32.39 -15.23 7.35
C ALA A 147 -31.24 -15.88 8.15
N THR A 148 -31.51 -16.97 8.87
CA THR A 148 -30.48 -17.74 9.60
C THR A 148 -29.48 -18.37 8.64
N ILE A 149 -29.97 -19.04 7.59
CA ILE A 149 -29.10 -19.69 6.58
C ILE A 149 -28.28 -18.63 5.84
N ALA A 150 -28.93 -17.55 5.40
CA ALA A 150 -28.24 -16.44 4.73
C ALA A 150 -27.20 -15.78 5.65
N GLY A 151 -27.56 -15.54 6.91
CA GLY A 151 -26.68 -14.97 7.92
C GLY A 151 -25.47 -15.86 8.23
N ALA A 152 -25.68 -17.18 8.32
CA ALA A 152 -24.59 -18.13 8.53
C ALA A 152 -23.62 -18.18 7.35
N ILE A 153 -24.13 -18.23 6.11
CA ILE A 153 -23.28 -18.22 4.90
C ILE A 153 -22.54 -16.88 4.78
N GLY A 154 -23.25 -15.76 4.94
CA GLY A 154 -22.67 -14.42 4.88
C GLY A 154 -21.61 -14.22 5.96
N GLY A 155 -21.89 -14.65 7.18
CA GLY A 155 -20.97 -14.61 8.32
C GLY A 155 -19.75 -15.50 8.11
N ALA A 156 -19.90 -16.68 7.51
CA ALA A 156 -18.79 -17.57 7.19
C ALA A 156 -17.82 -16.96 6.17
N VAL A 157 -18.36 -16.41 5.08
CA VAL A 157 -17.54 -15.79 4.02
C VAL A 157 -16.85 -14.54 4.54
N ALA A 158 -17.59 -13.67 5.24
CA ALA A 158 -17.02 -12.47 5.86
C ALA A 158 -15.95 -12.84 6.90
N GLY A 159 -16.19 -13.87 7.71
CA GLY A 159 -15.25 -14.36 8.71
C GLY A 159 -13.95 -14.89 8.11
N ASN A 160 -14.02 -15.69 7.04
CA ASN A 160 -12.83 -16.16 6.32
C ASN A 160 -12.05 -15.01 5.65
N GLN A 161 -12.78 -14.02 5.15
CA GLN A 161 -12.22 -12.80 4.55
C GLN A 161 -11.42 -12.00 5.59
N VAL A 162 -11.96 -11.83 6.79
CA VAL A 162 -11.27 -11.14 7.89
C VAL A 162 -10.08 -11.96 8.38
N GLU A 163 -10.26 -13.27 8.60
CA GLU A 163 -9.19 -14.15 9.09
C GLU A 163 -7.96 -14.14 8.19
N GLY A 164 -8.13 -14.33 6.89
CA GLY A 164 -7.00 -14.33 5.95
C GLY A 164 -6.31 -12.97 5.83
N ASN A 165 -7.03 -11.87 6.09
CA ASN A 165 -6.44 -10.53 6.09
C ASN A 165 -5.66 -10.25 7.39
N VAL A 166 -6.23 -10.61 8.54
CA VAL A 166 -5.57 -10.46 9.86
C VAL A 166 -4.33 -11.34 9.96
N ARG A 167 -4.34 -12.50 9.30
CA ARG A 167 -3.19 -13.41 9.23
C ARG A 167 -2.26 -13.14 8.06
N ALA A 168 -2.45 -12.04 7.32
CA ALA A 168 -1.56 -11.71 6.23
C ALA A 168 -0.11 -11.62 6.73
N SER A 169 0.80 -12.24 5.99
CA SER A 169 2.23 -12.21 6.28
C SER A 169 2.92 -11.23 5.34
N HIS A 170 3.72 -10.35 5.91
CA HIS A 170 4.61 -9.46 5.15
C HIS A 170 5.91 -10.20 4.85
N SER A 171 6.27 -10.29 3.58
CA SER A 171 7.54 -10.86 3.13
C SER A 171 8.26 -9.86 2.24
N TYR A 172 9.54 -9.64 2.51
CA TYR A 172 10.40 -8.76 1.75
C TYR A 172 11.25 -9.59 0.80
N ALA A 173 11.07 -9.39 -0.49
CA ALA A 173 11.89 -9.98 -1.54
C ALA A 173 13.00 -8.99 -1.91
N VAL A 174 14.23 -9.30 -1.51
CA VAL A 174 15.42 -8.51 -1.85
C VAL A 174 16.12 -9.17 -3.04
N THR A 175 16.07 -8.52 -4.19
CA THR A 175 16.79 -8.97 -5.39
C THR A 175 18.16 -8.32 -5.40
N VAL A 176 19.21 -9.13 -5.38
CA VAL A 176 20.60 -8.69 -5.43
C VAL A 176 21.21 -9.13 -6.74
N ARG A 177 21.78 -8.18 -7.48
CA ARG A 177 22.58 -8.46 -8.66
C ARG A 177 24.04 -8.59 -8.25
N LEU A 178 24.60 -9.77 -8.38
CA LEU A 178 25.98 -10.08 -8.08
C LEU A 178 26.91 -9.53 -9.17
N ASN A 179 28.18 -9.38 -8.83
CA ASN A 179 29.20 -8.88 -9.76
C ASN A 179 29.45 -9.83 -10.96
N ASP A 180 29.08 -11.11 -10.85
CA ASP A 180 29.13 -12.08 -11.94
C ASP A 180 27.98 -11.93 -12.95
N GLY A 181 27.06 -10.98 -12.72
CA GLY A 181 25.89 -10.72 -13.54
C GLY A 181 24.66 -11.56 -13.18
N SER A 182 24.76 -12.50 -12.23
CA SER A 182 23.61 -13.27 -11.73
C SER A 182 22.78 -12.45 -10.74
N SER A 183 21.46 -12.72 -10.68
CA SER A 183 20.58 -12.13 -9.66
C SER A 183 20.08 -13.21 -8.70
N ARG A 184 20.04 -12.89 -7.40
CA ARG A 184 19.52 -13.76 -6.34
C ARG A 184 18.46 -13.04 -5.53
N THR A 185 17.34 -13.72 -5.27
CA THR A 185 16.24 -13.20 -4.47
C THR A 185 16.25 -13.83 -3.09
N PHE A 186 16.27 -12.99 -2.06
CA PHE A 186 16.18 -13.41 -0.66
C PHE A 186 14.84 -12.99 -0.08
N HIS A 187 14.08 -13.96 0.41
CA HIS A 187 12.82 -13.72 1.10
C HIS A 187 13.10 -13.56 2.61
N GLN A 188 12.71 -12.42 3.16
CA GLN A 188 12.88 -12.13 4.59
C GLN A 188 11.55 -11.70 5.21
N SER A 189 11.27 -12.15 6.43
CA SER A 189 10.05 -11.78 7.16
C SER A 189 10.16 -10.44 7.90
N THR A 190 11.36 -9.84 7.94
CA THR A 190 11.63 -8.57 8.62
C THR A 190 12.08 -7.53 7.61
N ALA A 191 11.58 -6.29 7.75
CA ALA A 191 11.92 -5.19 6.87
C ALA A 191 13.44 -4.95 6.85
N PRO A 192 14.12 -5.13 5.71
CA PRO A 192 15.52 -4.81 5.59
C PRO A 192 15.72 -3.29 5.52
N ASN A 193 16.83 -2.79 6.05
CA ASN A 193 17.21 -1.39 5.91
C ASN A 193 17.87 -1.07 4.55
N TRP A 194 17.94 -2.05 3.65
CA TRP A 194 18.58 -1.92 2.35
C TRP A 194 17.69 -1.17 1.36
N ARG A 195 18.32 -0.35 0.51
CA ARG A 195 17.70 0.35 -0.60
C ARG A 195 18.32 -0.12 -1.92
N SER A 196 17.61 0.07 -3.02
CA SER A 196 18.17 -0.12 -4.36
C SER A 196 19.45 0.71 -4.51
N GLY A 197 20.53 0.06 -4.94
CA GLY A 197 21.86 0.64 -5.07
C GLY A 197 22.82 0.33 -3.91
N ASP A 198 22.34 -0.18 -2.77
CA ASP A 198 23.21 -0.53 -1.65
C ASP A 198 24.14 -1.69 -2.02
N ARG A 199 25.41 -1.57 -1.61
CA ARG A 199 26.40 -2.65 -1.78
C ARG A 199 26.24 -3.66 -0.67
N VAL A 200 26.06 -4.92 -1.06
CA VAL A 200 25.87 -6.03 -0.12
C VAL A 200 26.77 -7.19 -0.50
N ARG A 201 27.10 -8.01 0.50
CA ARG A 201 27.76 -9.29 0.31
C ARG A 201 26.94 -10.41 0.91
N ILE A 202 26.96 -11.56 0.26
CA ILE A 202 26.27 -12.76 0.74
C ILE A 202 27.25 -13.58 1.58
N VAL A 203 26.93 -13.75 2.87
CA VAL A 203 27.72 -14.53 3.84
C VAL A 203 26.78 -15.54 4.50
N ASP A 204 27.06 -16.83 4.37
CA ASP A 204 26.25 -17.93 4.94
C ASP A 204 24.75 -17.88 4.53
N GLY A 205 24.48 -17.38 3.32
CA GLY A 205 23.10 -17.20 2.82
C GLY A 205 22.37 -15.98 3.36
N ALA A 206 23.02 -15.15 4.18
CA ALA A 206 22.50 -13.88 4.68
C ALA A 206 23.15 -12.68 3.99
N LEU A 207 22.38 -11.60 3.84
CA LEU A 207 22.86 -10.32 3.30
C LEU A 207 23.54 -9.50 4.40
N ARG A 208 24.76 -9.05 4.13
CA ARG A 208 25.53 -8.15 5.00
C ARG A 208 25.94 -6.90 4.23
N GLY A 209 26.07 -5.79 4.95
CA GLY A 209 26.67 -4.57 4.42
C GLY A 209 28.09 -4.83 3.96
N ASN A 210 28.44 -4.25 2.82
CA ASN A 210 29.79 -4.27 2.30
C ASN A 210 30.40 -2.88 2.51
N ASP A 211 30.89 -2.66 3.74
CA ASP A 211 31.56 -1.44 4.18
C ASP A 211 32.93 -1.25 3.52
#